data_AF-A0A355XUB0-F1
#
_entry.id   AF-A0A355XUB0-F1
#
_cell.length_a   1.000
_cell.length_b   1.000
_cell.length_c   1.000
_cell.angle_alpha   90.00
_cell.angle_beta   90.00
_cell.angle_gamma   90.00
#
_symmetry.space_group_name_H-M   'P 1'
#
loop_
_entity.id
_entity.type
_entity.pdbx_description
1 polymer ?
#
loop_
_entity_poly.entity_id
_entity_poly.type
_entity_poly.pdbx_seq_one_letter_code
_entity_poly.pdbx_strand_id
1 'polypeptide(L)'
;MFGNKGYMTEEQVAALVQPLRERVNQLEELVAQQAEALKALRAETGRLRESFDNLQTVFPSRSVPLASDVTVRIEHAEKGTPSPSTWFFSTPSPDGTFSAGTLQETVGKSIYQLRTDDGVNGRFVMLSSPDAIATAMISVSQFVKPVCRIEGNTHRQPQHIETLEEGVAQLTGDVWKVVRKATVRFV
;
A
#
# COMPACT_ATOMS: atom_id res chain seq x y z
N MET A 1 -47.63 -30.07 -35.45
CA MET A 1 -46.22 -30.05 -35.92
C MET A 1 -46.22 -29.10 -37.11
N PHE A 2 -45.42 -28.03 -37.19
CA PHE A 2 -43.96 -27.95 -37.10
C PHE A 2 -43.54 -26.55 -36.63
N GLY A 3 -42.49 -26.49 -35.80
CA GLY A 3 -41.94 -25.26 -35.25
C GLY A 3 -41.25 -24.43 -36.33
N ASN A 4 -41.54 -23.13 -36.33
CA ASN A 4 -40.97 -22.12 -37.20
C ASN A 4 -39.48 -21.94 -36.87
N LYS A 5 -38.59 -22.64 -37.57
CA LYS A 5 -37.14 -22.40 -37.50
C LYS A 5 -36.86 -21.09 -38.24
N GLY A 6 -36.64 -20.01 -37.49
CA GLY A 6 -36.17 -18.75 -38.04
C GLY A 6 -34.77 -18.93 -38.60
N TYR A 7 -34.65 -19.04 -39.92
CA TYR A 7 -33.35 -19.05 -40.60
C TYR A 7 -32.88 -17.60 -40.75
N MET A 8 -31.76 -17.24 -40.10
CA MET A 8 -31.08 -15.97 -40.33
C MET A 8 -30.40 -15.99 -41.70
N THR A 9 -30.51 -14.89 -42.45
CA THR A 9 -29.85 -14.76 -43.75
C THR A 9 -28.34 -14.58 -43.57
N GLU A 10 -27.53 -14.95 -44.57
CA GLU A 10 -26.07 -14.75 -44.53
C GLU A 10 -25.68 -13.29 -44.27
N GLU A 11 -26.49 -12.34 -44.75
CA GLU A 11 -26.30 -10.91 -44.55
C GLU A 11 -26.53 -10.48 -43.09
N GLN A 12 -27.51 -11.08 -42.40
CA GLN A 12 -27.74 -10.87 -40.96
C GLN A 12 -26.63 -11.50 -40.10
N VAL A 13 -26.08 -12.64 -40.53
CA VAL A 13 -24.92 -13.25 -39.87
C VAL A 13 -23.68 -12.39 -40.07
N ALA A 14 -23.43 -11.91 -41.29
CA ALA A 14 -22.31 -11.03 -41.58
C ALA A 14 -22.37 -9.71 -40.78
N ALA A 15 -23.57 -9.11 -40.67
CA ALA A 15 -23.79 -7.89 -39.89
C ALA A 15 -23.49 -8.06 -38.39
N LEU A 16 -23.67 -9.26 -37.84
CA LEU A 16 -23.35 -9.56 -36.43
C LEU A 16 -21.89 -9.98 -36.22
N VAL A 17 -21.29 -10.64 -37.21
CA VAL A 17 -19.91 -11.13 -37.13
C VAL A 17 -18.89 -10.01 -37.33
N GLN A 18 -19.17 -9.01 -38.18
CA GLN A 18 -18.27 -7.88 -38.40
C GLN A 18 -17.90 -7.10 -37.12
N PRO A 19 -18.85 -6.61 -36.30
CA PRO A 19 -18.50 -5.87 -35.08
C PRO A 19 -17.79 -6.75 -34.05
N LEU A 20 -18.08 -8.05 -34.01
CA LEU A 20 -17.35 -9.00 -33.17
C LEU A 20 -15.90 -9.14 -33.64
N ARG A 21 -15.66 -9.21 -34.94
CA ARG A 21 -14.31 -9.31 -35.52
C ARG A 21 -13.51 -8.03 -35.28
N GLU A 22 -14.11 -6.87 -35.45
CA GLU A 22 -13.48 -5.59 -35.12
C GLU A 22 -13.10 -5.49 -33.65
N ARG A 23 -13.99 -5.92 -32.75
CA ARG A 23 -13.72 -5.95 -31.31
C ARG A 23 -12.63 -6.94 -30.94
N VAL A 24 -12.55 -8.10 -31.59
CA VAL A 24 -11.44 -9.06 -31.41
C VAL A 24 -10.12 -8.43 -31.86
N ASN A 25 -10.09 -7.78 -33.02
CA ASN A 25 -8.88 -7.10 -33.50
C ASN A 25 -8.42 -5.99 -32.53
N GLN A 26 -9.35 -5.19 -32.00
CA GLN A 26 -9.04 -4.16 -30.99
C GLN A 26 -8.49 -4.77 -29.70
N LEU A 27 -9.05 -5.89 -29.25
CA LEU A 27 -8.57 -6.60 -28.06
C LEU A 27 -7.17 -7.18 -28.29
N GLU A 28 -6.90 -7.75 -29.46
CA GLU A 28 -5.58 -8.25 -29.83
C GLU A 28 -4.54 -7.13 -29.84
N GLU A 29 -4.88 -5.95 -30.36
CA GLU A 29 -4.01 -4.78 -30.35
C GLU A 29 -3.73 -4.28 -28.92
N LEU A 30 -4.76 -4.21 -28.06
CA LEU A 30 -4.58 -3.83 -26.66
C LEU A 30 -3.70 -4.83 -25.89
N VAL A 31 -3.84 -6.13 -26.15
CA VAL A 31 -2.98 -7.16 -25.55
C VAL A 31 -1.53 -6.98 -26.01
N ALA A 32 -1.28 -6.68 -27.28
CA ALA A 32 0.05 -6.40 -27.78
C ALA A 32 0.67 -5.16 -27.12
N GLN A 33 -0.11 -4.08 -26.98
CA GLN A 33 0.33 -2.86 -26.29
C GLN A 33 0.66 -3.11 -24.82
N GLN A 34 -0.18 -3.87 -24.10
CA GLN A 34 0.08 -4.24 -22.71
C GLN A 34 1.32 -5.13 -22.56
N ALA A 35 1.56 -6.06 -23.49
CA ALA A 35 2.74 -6.91 -23.49
C ALA A 35 4.03 -6.09 -23.64
N GLU A 36 4.05 -5.10 -24.53
CA GLU A 36 5.20 -4.20 -24.69
C GLU A 36 5.39 -3.29 -23.47
N ALA A 37 4.31 -2.75 -22.89
CA ALA A 37 4.40 -1.97 -21.66
C ALA A 37 4.98 -2.79 -20.49
N LEU A 38 4.54 -4.04 -20.33
CA LEU A 38 5.08 -4.97 -19.32
C LEU A 38 6.55 -5.28 -19.57
N LYS A 39 6.97 -5.42 -20.82
CA LYS A 39 8.37 -5.66 -21.19
C LYS A 39 9.25 -4.45 -20.87
N ALA A 40 8.76 -3.24 -21.16
CA ALA A 40 9.45 -1.99 -20.80
C ALA A 40 9.61 -1.85 -19.28
N LEU A 41 8.54 -2.08 -18.51
CA LEU A 41 8.58 -2.03 -17.04
C LEU A 41 9.52 -3.08 -16.45
N ARG A 42 9.54 -4.30 -17.02
CA ARG A 42 10.50 -5.35 -16.63
C ARG A 42 11.94 -4.96 -16.94
N ALA A 43 12.20 -4.30 -18.07
CA ALA A 43 13.53 -3.82 -18.39
C ALA A 43 13.97 -2.69 -17.44
N GLU A 44 13.07 -1.79 -17.08
CA GLU A 44 13.35 -0.70 -16.13
C GLU A 44 13.64 -1.22 -14.71
N THR A 45 12.82 -2.16 -14.22
CA THR A 45 13.07 -2.84 -12.94
C THR A 45 14.37 -3.65 -12.95
N GLY A 46 14.73 -4.27 -14.09
CA GLY A 46 16.04 -4.91 -14.28
C GLY A 46 17.20 -3.92 -14.16
N ARG A 47 17.12 -2.78 -14.84
CA ARG A 47 18.14 -1.71 -14.77
C ARG A 47 18.28 -1.12 -13.36
N LEU A 48 17.16 -0.92 -12.67
CA LEU A 48 17.17 -0.46 -11.27
C LEU A 48 17.83 -1.49 -10.34
N ARG A 49 17.55 -2.79 -10.54
CA ARG A 49 18.25 -3.86 -9.81
C ARG A 49 19.74 -3.90 -10.11
N GLU A 50 20.14 -3.83 -11.37
CA GLU A 50 21.56 -3.77 -11.74
C GLU A 50 22.26 -2.53 -11.18
N SER A 51 21.58 -1.39 -11.14
CA SER A 51 22.09 -0.18 -10.47
C SER A 51 22.24 -0.39 -8.96
N PHE A 52 21.32 -1.13 -8.33
CA PHE A 52 21.39 -1.46 -6.91
C PHE A 52 22.53 -2.45 -6.61
N ASP A 53 22.67 -3.51 -7.41
CA ASP A 53 23.75 -4.50 -7.28
C ASP A 53 25.13 -3.87 -7.54
N ASN A 54 25.24 -2.93 -8.48
CA ASN A 54 26.46 -2.14 -8.69
C ASN A 54 26.79 -1.23 -7.49
N LEU A 55 25.80 -0.69 -6.79
CA LEU A 55 26.03 0.06 -5.55
C LEU A 55 26.43 -0.87 -4.39
N GLN A 56 25.86 -2.07 -4.31
CA GLN A 56 26.25 -3.08 -3.30
C GLN A 56 27.66 -3.64 -3.54
N THR A 57 28.11 -3.77 -4.79
CA THR A 57 29.47 -4.28 -5.09
C THR A 57 30.58 -3.29 -4.74
N VAL A 58 30.28 -1.99 -4.58
CA VAL A 58 31.22 -0.98 -4.07
C VAL A 58 31.39 -1.09 -2.54
N PHE A 59 30.47 -1.77 -1.84
CA PHE A 59 30.57 -2.08 -0.41
C PHE A 59 30.52 -3.60 -0.19
N PRO A 60 31.66 -4.31 -0.21
CA PRO A 60 31.66 -5.76 -0.01
C PRO A 60 31.21 -6.09 1.41
N SER A 61 29.93 -6.41 1.56
CA SER A 61 29.38 -7.01 2.77
C SER A 61 29.89 -8.44 2.88
N ARG A 62 30.81 -8.62 3.82
CA ARG A 62 31.39 -9.89 4.25
C ARG A 62 30.27 -10.90 4.57
N SER A 63 30.15 -11.93 3.74
CA SER A 63 29.24 -13.06 3.93
C SER A 63 29.62 -13.88 5.17
N VAL A 64 28.64 -14.20 6.02
CA VAL A 64 28.71 -15.30 6.99
C VAL A 64 27.49 -16.21 6.76
N PRO A 65 27.66 -17.55 6.71
CA PRO A 65 26.63 -18.44 6.18
C PRO A 65 25.56 -18.84 7.21
N LEU A 66 24.43 -19.18 6.61
CA LEU A 66 23.18 -19.73 7.15
C LEU A 66 23.40 -20.84 8.20
N ALA A 67 22.90 -20.62 9.41
CA ALA A 67 22.48 -21.67 10.33
C ALA A 67 21.20 -21.24 11.03
N SER A 68 20.22 -22.14 10.98
CA SER A 68 18.90 -22.03 11.56
C SER A 68 18.92 -21.71 13.05
N ASP A 69 17.78 -21.17 13.50
CA ASP A 69 17.30 -21.00 14.87
C ASP A 69 17.55 -19.66 15.59
N VAL A 70 16.41 -19.03 15.93
CA VAL A 70 16.12 -18.18 17.08
C VAL A 70 16.86 -16.83 17.21
N THR A 71 16.08 -15.83 17.65
CA THR A 71 16.43 -14.46 18.09
C THR A 71 16.82 -13.45 17.00
N VAL A 72 15.82 -12.70 16.54
CA VAL A 72 16.00 -11.38 15.92
C VAL A 72 16.57 -10.45 17.01
N ARG A 73 17.90 -10.32 17.03
CA ARG A 73 18.59 -9.24 17.74
C ARG A 73 18.74 -8.08 16.76
N ILE A 74 18.11 -6.97 17.09
CA ILE A 74 18.36 -5.67 16.51
C ILE A 74 19.79 -5.25 16.85
N GLU A 75 20.58 -4.86 15.86
CA GLU A 75 21.70 -3.94 16.07
C GLU A 75 21.69 -2.82 15.03
N HIS A 76 21.88 -1.63 15.56
CA HIS A 76 21.60 -0.31 15.01
C HIS A 76 22.77 0.28 14.22
N ALA A 77 22.41 1.25 13.38
CA ALA A 77 23.13 2.47 13.02
C ALA A 77 24.13 2.45 11.84
N GLU A 78 23.69 3.02 10.72
CA GLU A 78 24.49 4.01 10.00
C GLU A 78 23.69 5.32 9.88
N LYS A 79 24.19 6.38 10.53
CA LYS A 79 23.77 7.77 10.36
C LYS A 79 24.16 8.24 8.94
N GLY A 80 23.35 7.87 7.95
CA GLY A 80 23.30 8.55 6.66
C GLY A 80 22.30 9.69 6.71
N THR A 81 22.63 10.81 6.09
CA THR A 81 21.80 12.03 5.89
C THR A 81 20.29 11.80 6.00
N PRO A 82 19.54 12.65 6.76
CA PRO A 82 18.10 12.49 6.98
C PRO A 82 17.31 12.62 5.67
N SER A 83 17.14 11.52 4.95
CA SER A 83 16.14 11.41 3.90
C SER A 83 14.79 11.16 4.55
N PRO A 84 13.74 11.94 4.20
CA PRO A 84 12.42 11.78 4.79
C PRO A 84 11.95 10.34 4.62
N SER A 85 11.85 9.62 5.74
CA SER A 85 11.49 8.21 5.75
C SER A 85 10.01 8.09 6.04
N THR A 86 9.28 7.48 5.12
CA THR A 86 7.85 7.20 5.27
C THR A 86 7.64 5.75 5.67
N TRP A 87 6.90 5.54 6.75
CA TRP A 87 6.56 4.23 7.28
C TRP A 87 5.05 4.08 7.30
N PHE A 88 4.56 2.89 6.95
CA PHE A 88 3.16 2.52 7.00
C PHE A 88 2.94 1.53 8.13
N PHE A 89 1.96 1.81 8.98
CA PHE A 89 1.67 1.01 10.15
C PHE A 89 0.27 0.41 10.06
N SER A 90 0.16 -0.79 10.61
CA SER A 90 -1.12 -1.45 10.83
C SER A 90 -1.81 -0.88 12.09
N THR A 91 -2.63 -1.69 12.73
CA THR A 91 -3.28 -1.35 14.00
C THR A 91 -2.25 -1.05 15.09
N PRO A 92 -2.41 0.04 15.86
CA PRO A 92 -1.58 0.30 17.02
C PRO A 92 -1.81 -0.77 18.10
N SER A 93 -0.85 -0.92 19.00
CA SER A 93 -1.07 -1.66 20.24
C SER A 93 -2.03 -0.90 21.16
N PRO A 94 -2.72 -1.58 22.09
CA PRO A 94 -3.61 -0.92 23.06
C PRO A 94 -2.95 0.21 23.85
N ASP A 95 -1.64 0.13 24.06
CA ASP A 95 -0.82 1.13 24.76
C ASP A 95 -0.47 2.36 23.89
N GLY A 96 -0.99 2.44 22.66
CA GLY A 96 -0.75 3.57 21.75
C GLY A 96 0.64 3.54 21.13
N THR A 97 1.15 2.36 20.79
CA THR A 97 2.48 2.17 20.19
C THR A 97 2.40 1.44 18.85
N PHE A 98 3.34 1.74 17.94
CA PHE A 98 3.46 1.06 16.65
C PHE A 98 4.78 0.30 16.56
N SER A 99 4.70 -1.02 16.45
CA SER A 99 5.84 -1.95 16.52
C SER A 99 6.26 -2.56 15.18
N ALA A 100 5.41 -2.50 14.15
CA ALA A 100 5.70 -3.09 12.84
C ALA A 100 5.31 -2.12 11.71
N GLY A 101 6.29 -1.34 11.26
CA GLY A 101 6.15 -0.44 10.12
C GLY A 101 6.78 -1.02 8.86
N THR A 102 6.12 -0.83 7.72
CA THR A 102 6.68 -1.17 6.39
C THR A 102 6.96 0.09 5.60
N LEU A 103 7.97 0.07 4.72
CA LEU A 103 8.25 1.19 3.81
C LEU A 103 7.23 1.31 2.67
N GLN A 104 6.47 0.24 2.43
CA GLN A 104 5.42 0.17 1.43
C GLN A 104 4.05 0.01 2.09
N GLU A 105 3.07 0.76 1.59
CA GLU A 105 1.67 0.60 1.99
C GLU A 105 1.17 -0.80 1.61
N THR A 106 0.56 -1.49 2.58
CA THR A 106 -0.11 -2.76 2.33
C THR A 106 -1.60 -2.54 2.40
N VAL A 107 -2.25 -2.53 1.24
CA VAL A 107 -3.70 -2.32 1.12
C VAL A 107 -4.48 -3.28 2.02
N GLY A 108 -5.42 -2.74 2.81
CA GLY A 108 -6.24 -3.49 3.77
C GLY A 108 -5.56 -3.84 5.09
N LYS A 109 -4.24 -3.64 5.23
CA LYS A 109 -3.52 -3.83 6.51
C LYS A 109 -2.99 -2.54 7.09
N SER A 110 -2.43 -1.67 6.25
CA SER A 110 -1.92 -0.36 6.64
C SER A 110 -3.09 0.59 6.90
N ILE A 111 -3.11 1.20 8.08
CA ILE A 111 -4.12 2.17 8.52
C ILE A 111 -3.49 3.55 8.73
N TYR A 112 -2.21 3.59 9.08
CA TYR A 112 -1.49 4.82 9.41
C TYR A 112 -0.26 5.00 8.53
N GLN A 113 0.08 6.25 8.27
CA GLN A 113 1.32 6.66 7.63
C GLN A 113 2.06 7.59 8.57
N LEU A 114 3.34 7.33 8.82
CA LEU A 114 4.25 8.15 9.59
C LEU A 114 5.35 8.68 8.68
N ARG A 115 5.65 9.96 8.78
CA ARG A 115 6.77 10.61 8.12
C ARG A 115 7.71 11.15 9.18
N THR A 116 8.98 10.79 9.09
CA THR A 116 10.03 11.30 9.97
C THR A 116 11.17 11.83 9.12
N ASP A 117 11.67 12.99 9.51
CA ASP A 117 12.82 13.62 8.88
C ASP A 117 14.09 13.31 9.68
N ASP A 118 13.99 13.23 11.01
CA ASP A 118 15.11 13.04 11.94
C ASP A 118 15.33 11.57 12.36
N GLY A 119 14.43 10.66 11.95
CA GLY A 119 14.44 9.25 12.37
C GLY A 119 14.06 9.02 13.84
N VAL A 120 13.68 10.09 14.56
CA VAL A 120 13.39 10.04 16.00
C VAL A 120 11.96 10.51 16.27
N ASN A 121 11.54 11.60 15.64
CA ASN A 121 10.19 12.15 15.76
C ASN A 121 9.47 12.01 14.41
N GLY A 122 8.36 11.29 14.46
CA GLY A 122 7.50 11.04 13.32
C GLY A 122 6.19 11.78 13.48
N ARG A 123 5.76 12.44 12.41
CA ARG A 123 4.38 12.91 12.28
C ARG A 123 3.59 11.83 11.59
N PHE A 124 2.46 11.45 12.16
CA PHE A 124 1.62 10.41 11.58
C PHE A 124 0.20 10.90 11.30
N VAL A 125 -0.36 10.34 10.23
CA VAL A 125 -1.72 10.58 9.75
C VAL A 125 -2.41 9.25 9.52
N MET A 126 -3.74 9.27 9.58
CA MET A 126 -4.55 8.13 9.24
C MET A 126 -4.81 8.12 7.73
N LEU A 127 -4.66 6.97 7.08
CA LEU A 127 -4.90 6.83 5.65
C LEU A 127 -6.39 7.01 5.37
N SER A 128 -6.70 7.81 4.35
CA SER A 128 -8.08 8.06 3.88
C SER A 128 -8.52 7.10 2.77
N SER A 129 -7.77 6.01 2.53
CA SER A 129 -8.13 5.02 1.52
C SER A 129 -9.33 4.18 1.99
N PRO A 130 -10.24 3.77 1.10
CA PRO A 130 -11.43 3.00 1.48
C PRO A 130 -11.10 1.73 2.28
N ASP A 131 -10.00 1.06 1.94
CA ASP A 131 -9.54 -0.15 2.64
C ASP A 131 -9.03 0.15 4.05
N ALA A 132 -8.26 1.23 4.23
CA ALA A 132 -7.80 1.66 5.55
C ALA A 132 -8.96 2.09 6.44
N ILE A 133 -9.95 2.80 5.86
CA ILE A 133 -11.19 3.19 6.54
C ILE A 133 -11.96 1.94 6.97
N ALA A 134 -12.16 0.98 6.05
CA ALA A 134 -12.86 -0.26 6.36
C ALA A 134 -12.18 -1.02 7.50
N THR A 135 -10.86 -1.20 7.44
CA THR A 135 -10.09 -1.87 8.48
C THR A 135 -10.18 -1.14 9.82
N ALA A 136 -10.10 0.19 9.83
CA ALA A 136 -10.25 0.97 11.05
C ALA A 136 -11.66 0.89 11.66
N MET A 137 -12.68 0.83 10.81
CA MET A 137 -14.09 0.74 11.21
C MET A 137 -14.46 -0.64 11.78
N ILE A 138 -13.68 -1.70 11.53
CA ILE A 138 -13.85 -3.01 12.19
C ILE A 138 -13.84 -2.84 13.71
N SER A 139 -12.94 -2.01 14.24
CA SER A 139 -12.86 -1.74 15.68
C SER A 139 -12.23 -0.37 15.97
N VAL A 140 -13.04 0.68 15.89
CA VAL A 140 -12.59 2.06 16.17
C VAL A 140 -11.98 2.19 17.57
N SER A 141 -12.52 1.47 18.56
CA SER A 141 -11.99 1.53 19.92
C SER A 141 -10.60 0.91 20.08
N GLN A 142 -10.25 -0.08 19.26
CA GLN A 142 -8.94 -0.75 19.33
C GLN A 142 -7.95 -0.17 18.31
N PHE A 143 -8.43 0.29 17.16
CA PHE A 143 -7.56 0.67 16.06
C PHE A 143 -7.38 2.17 15.94
N VAL A 144 -8.30 2.98 16.49
CA VAL A 144 -8.31 4.44 16.35
C VAL A 144 -8.10 5.13 17.70
N LYS A 145 -8.94 4.86 18.71
CA LYS A 145 -8.88 5.55 20.02
C LYS A 145 -7.52 5.50 20.76
N PRO A 146 -6.67 4.46 20.61
CA PRO A 146 -5.37 4.46 21.27
C PRO A 146 -4.47 5.60 20.81
N VAL A 147 -4.51 5.96 19.52
CA VAL A 147 -3.56 6.88 18.88
C VAL A 147 -4.20 8.11 18.25
N CYS A 148 -5.52 8.12 18.09
CA CYS A 148 -6.29 9.20 17.51
C CYS A 148 -7.42 9.66 18.43
N ARG A 149 -7.68 10.96 18.42
CA ARG A 149 -8.89 11.59 18.93
C ARG A 149 -9.85 11.75 17.76
N ILE A 150 -11.09 11.35 17.98
CA ILE A 150 -12.12 11.42 16.94
C ILE A 150 -13.00 12.63 17.22
N GLU A 151 -13.13 13.52 16.25
CA GLU A 151 -14.08 14.61 16.27
C GLU A 151 -15.24 14.35 15.31
N GLY A 152 -16.46 14.68 15.75
CA GLY A 152 -17.67 14.49 14.96
C GLY A 152 -18.38 13.15 15.24
N ASN A 153 -19.29 12.79 14.34
CA ASN A 153 -20.18 11.65 14.52
C ASN A 153 -19.62 10.39 13.84
N THR A 154 -19.28 9.37 14.63
CA THR A 154 -18.79 8.06 14.14
C THR A 154 -19.89 7.05 13.81
N HIS A 155 -21.17 7.41 13.93
CA HIS A 155 -22.29 6.48 13.73
C HIS A 155 -22.68 6.28 12.27
N ARG A 156 -22.20 7.12 11.34
CA ARG A 156 -22.38 6.93 9.90
C ARG A 156 -21.13 6.29 9.31
N GLN A 157 -21.30 5.52 8.23
CA GLN A 157 -20.18 4.93 7.51
C GLN A 157 -19.44 6.05 6.76
N PRO A 158 -18.20 6.38 7.18
CA PRO A 158 -17.47 7.48 6.55
C PRO A 158 -16.95 7.06 5.20
N GLN A 159 -17.03 7.98 4.23
CA GLN A 159 -16.42 7.79 2.92
C GLN A 159 -15.00 8.34 2.89
N HIS A 160 -14.68 9.27 3.80
CA HIS A 160 -13.38 9.90 3.88
C HIS A 160 -12.95 10.18 5.33
N ILE A 161 -11.64 10.32 5.54
CA ILE A 161 -11.07 10.74 6.83
C ILE A 161 -10.30 12.03 6.61
N GLU A 162 -10.74 13.08 7.30
CA GLU A 162 -10.00 14.33 7.38
C GLU A 162 -9.10 14.30 8.60
N THR A 163 -7.79 14.48 8.39
CA THR A 163 -6.85 14.70 9.50
C THR A 163 -6.85 16.19 9.84
N LEU A 164 -7.44 16.56 10.98
CA LEU A 164 -7.47 17.94 11.47
C LEU A 164 -6.14 18.32 12.12
N GLU A 165 -5.55 17.39 12.87
CA GLU A 165 -4.23 17.57 13.49
C GLU A 165 -3.41 16.29 13.34
N GLU A 166 -2.17 16.43 12.88
CA GLU A 166 -1.24 15.32 12.78
C GLU A 166 -0.78 14.85 14.17
N GLY A 167 -0.75 13.53 14.34
CA GLY A 167 -0.20 12.90 15.53
C GLY A 167 1.32 12.96 15.52
N VAL A 168 1.91 12.85 16.71
CA VAL A 168 3.37 12.79 16.88
C VAL A 168 3.70 11.50 17.60
N ALA A 169 4.61 10.72 17.01
CA ALA A 169 5.18 9.54 17.62
C ALA A 169 6.70 9.69 17.72
N GLN A 170 7.28 9.17 18.78
CA GLN A 170 8.71 9.17 19.02
C GLN A 170 9.22 7.73 19.04
N LEU A 171 10.30 7.47 18.31
CA LEU A 171 10.95 6.15 18.30
C LEU A 171 11.65 5.92 19.65
N THR A 172 11.17 4.95 20.41
CA THR A 172 11.77 4.52 21.68
C THR A 172 12.16 3.05 21.56
N GLY A 173 13.45 2.77 21.39
CA GLY A 173 13.90 1.42 21.03
C GLY A 173 13.46 1.09 19.59
N ASP A 174 12.69 0.02 19.43
CA ASP A 174 12.19 -0.44 18.12
C ASP A 174 10.70 -0.15 17.90
N VAL A 175 10.11 0.68 18.75
CA VAL A 175 8.68 0.95 18.74
C VAL A 175 8.42 2.45 18.70
N TRP A 176 7.54 2.88 17.81
CA TRP A 176 7.07 4.26 17.74
C TRP A 176 6.00 4.48 18.81
N LYS A 177 6.34 5.22 19.85
CA LYS A 177 5.42 5.56 20.94
C LYS A 177 4.72 6.86 20.62
N VAL A 178 3.39 6.86 20.65
CA VAL A 178 2.61 8.08 20.42
C VAL A 178 2.80 9.04 21.60
N VAL A 179 3.36 10.21 21.30
CA VAL A 179 3.54 11.31 22.26
C VAL A 179 2.34 12.26 22.18
N ARG A 180 1.82 12.49 20.97
CA ARG A 180 0.62 13.29 20.72
C ARG A 180 -0.33 12.54 19.80
N LYS A 181 -1.58 12.38 20.22
CA LYS A 181 -2.61 11.75 19.39
C LYS A 181 -2.94 12.63 18.19
N ALA A 182 -3.24 12.00 17.05
CA ALA A 182 -3.77 12.72 15.89
C ALA A 182 -5.25 13.07 16.12
N THR A 183 -5.73 14.19 15.61
CA THR A 183 -7.15 14.53 15.64
C THR A 183 -7.73 14.28 14.25
N VAL A 184 -8.70 13.37 14.16
CA VAL A 184 -9.31 12.94 12.89
C VAL A 184 -10.82 13.12 12.92
N ARG A 185 -11.39 13.45 11.77
CA ARG A 185 -12.82 13.54 11.54
C ARG A 185 -13.24 12.56 10.46
N PHE A 186 -14.23 11.75 10.78
CA PHE A 186 -14.89 10.85 9.84
C PHE A 186 -15.97 11.64 9.09
N VAL A 187 -15.87 11.69 7.77
CA VAL A 187 -16.77 12.44 6.87
C VAL A 187 -17.52 11.50 5.95
#